data_AF-A0A7C4UWR2-F1
#
_entry.id   AF-A0A7C4UWR2-F1
#
_cell.length_a   1.000
_cell.length_b   1.000
_cell.length_c   1.000
_cell.angle_alpha   90.00
_cell.angle_beta   90.00
_cell.angle_gamma   90.00
#
_symmetry.space_group_name_H-M   'P 1'
#
loop_
_entity.id
_entity.type
_entity.pdbx_description
1 polymer ?
#
loop_
_entity_poly.entity_id
_entity_poly.type
_entity_poly.pdbx_seq_one_letter_code
_entity_poly.pdbx_strand_id
1 'polypeptide(L)' 'MNMPFPGMDPYLENPVLWEGAHNKLVMWIGHYLTPLVRPRYVVSTEERVIYEATGE' A
#
# COMPACT_ATOMS: atom_id res chain seq x y z
N MET A 1 -17.20 17.07 -12.78
CA MET A 1 -16.50 16.85 -11.49
C MET A 1 -15.01 16.76 -11.83
N ASN A 2 -14.18 17.70 -11.37
CA ASN A 2 -12.78 17.77 -11.79
C ASN A 2 -11.90 17.03 -10.78
N MET A 3 -11.42 15.84 -11.16
CA MET A 3 -10.58 15.00 -10.31
C MET A 3 -9.13 15.50 -10.39
N PRO A 4 -8.43 15.73 -9.26
CA PRO A 4 -7.07 16.26 -9.29
C PRO A 4 -6.06 15.29 -9.94
N PHE A 5 -6.44 14.01 -10.09
CA PHE A 5 -5.72 12.97 -10.82
C PHE A 5 -6.63 12.31 -11.87
N PRO A 6 -6.55 12.71 -13.15
CA PRO A 6 -7.29 12.08 -14.24
C PRO A 6 -6.78 10.63 -14.41
N GLY A 7 -7.63 9.63 -14.15
CA GLY A 7 -7.30 8.21 -14.41
C GLY A 7 -7.12 7.30 -13.19
N MET A 8 -7.51 7.73 -11.98
CA MET A 8 -7.80 6.76 -10.91
C MET A 8 -9.15 6.11 -11.20
N ASP A 9 -9.15 4.79 -11.33
CA ASP A 9 -10.32 4.01 -11.74
C ASP A 9 -11.40 4.05 -10.66
N PRO A 10 -12.66 4.46 -10.95
CA PRO A 10 -13.75 4.54 -9.97
C PRO A 10 -14.03 3.24 -9.20
N TYR A 11 -13.57 2.07 -9.69
CA TYR A 11 -13.67 0.80 -8.96
C TYR A 11 -12.67 0.68 -7.78
N LEU A 12 -11.62 1.51 -7.74
CA LEU A 12 -10.68 1.63 -6.61
C LEU A 12 -11.16 2.65 -5.56
N GLU A 13 -12.20 3.43 -5.85
CA GLU A 13 -12.75 4.43 -4.94
C GLU A 13 -13.66 3.82 -3.86
N ASN A 14 -14.08 2.57 -3.99
CA ASN A 14 -14.85 1.90 -2.94
C ASN A 14 -13.94 1.71 -1.71
N PRO A 15 -14.18 2.43 -0.59
CA PRO A 15 -13.27 2.43 0.54
C PRO A 15 -13.08 1.03 1.15
N VAL A 16 -14.07 0.15 1.00
CA VAL A 16 -14.02 -1.25 1.48
C VAL A 16 -13.05 -2.09 0.65
N LEU A 17 -12.90 -1.80 -0.64
CA LEU A 17 -12.05 -2.57 -1.55
C LEU A 17 -10.63 -2.00 -1.63
N TRP A 18 -10.48 -0.68 -1.39
CA TRP A 18 -9.21 0.01 -1.49
C TRP A 18 -8.13 -0.58 -0.58
N GLU A 19 -8.44 -0.86 0.70
CA GLU A 19 -7.44 -1.43 1.61
C GLU A 19 -6.90 -2.78 1.10
N GLY A 20 -7.77 -3.65 0.60
CA GLY A 20 -7.38 -4.93 0.03
C GLY A 20 -6.55 -4.80 -1.25
N ALA A 21 -6.94 -3.90 -2.15
CA ALA A 21 -6.22 -3.63 -3.39
C ALA A 21 -4.83 -3.01 -3.12
N HIS A 22 -4.79 -2.00 -2.25
CA HIS A 22 -3.57 -1.33 -1.81
C HIS A 22 -2.59 -2.30 -1.16
N ASN A 23 -3.03 -3.09 -0.18
CA ASN A 23 -2.16 -4.06 0.49
C ASN A 23 -1.58 -5.09 -0.50
N LYS A 24 -2.39 -5.58 -1.44
CA LYS A 24 -1.91 -6.50 -2.49
C LYS A 24 -0.90 -5.82 -3.39
N LEU A 25 -1.18 -4.61 -3.86
CA LEU A 25 -0.29 -3.86 -4.74
C LEU A 25 1.09 -3.66 -4.10
N VAL A 26 1.13 -3.23 -2.84
CA VAL A 26 2.36 -3.04 -2.07
C VAL A 26 3.15 -4.36 -1.96
N MET A 27 2.48 -5.47 -1.65
CA MET A 27 3.09 -6.79 -1.59
C MET A 27 3.72 -7.21 -2.94
N TRP A 28 2.98 -7.04 -4.05
CA TRP A 28 3.45 -7.39 -5.38
C TRP A 28 4.65 -6.56 -5.82
N ILE A 29 4.66 -5.26 -5.51
CA ILE A 29 5.84 -4.40 -5.72
C ILE A 29 7.03 -4.93 -4.91
N GLY A 30 6.81 -5.30 -3.65
CA GLY A 30 7.84 -5.89 -2.80
C GLY A 30 8.47 -7.15 -3.41
N HIS A 31 7.63 -8.08 -3.86
CA HIS A 31 8.09 -9.31 -4.52
C HIS A 31 8.84 -9.03 -5.81
N TYR A 32 8.36 -8.09 -6.62
CA TYR A 32 9.01 -7.71 -7.88
C TYR A 32 10.40 -7.09 -7.65
N LEU A 33 10.55 -6.26 -6.62
CA LEU A 33 11.81 -5.59 -6.32
C LEU A 33 12.83 -6.50 -5.61
N THR A 34 12.36 -7.51 -4.86
CA THR A 34 13.23 -8.43 -4.09
C THR A 34 14.37 -9.05 -4.90
N PRO A 35 14.18 -9.61 -6.11
CA PRO A 35 15.29 -10.13 -6.90
C PRO A 35 16.17 -9.04 -7.54
N LEU A 36 15.72 -7.78 -7.59
CA LEU A 36 16.43 -6.68 -8.23
C LEU A 36 17.41 -5.96 -7.29
N VAL A 37 17.27 -6.15 -5.97
CA VAL A 37 18.16 -5.54 -4.99
C VAL A 37 19.43 -6.36 -4.78
N ARG A 38 20.56 -5.69 -4.48
CA ARG A 38 21.83 -6.37 -4.21
C ARG A 38 21.71 -7.26 -2.95
N PRO A 39 22.50 -8.33 -2.80
CA PRO A 39 22.37 -9.31 -1.70
C PRO A 39 22.46 -8.76 -0.27
N ARG A 40 22.94 -7.51 -0.08
CA ARG A 40 23.01 -6.83 1.22
C ARG A 40 21.72 -6.08 1.59
N TYR A 41 20.76 -5.97 0.68
CA TYR A 41 19.54 -5.19 0.88
C TYR A 41 18.32 -6.08 0.84
N VAL A 42 17.29 -5.68 1.58
CA VAL A 42 15.98 -6.33 1.61
C VAL A 42 14.91 -5.30 1.27
N VAL A 43 13.86 -5.74 0.59
CA VAL A 43 12.68 -4.92 0.32
C VAL A 43 11.71 -5.14 1.47
N SER A 44 11.51 -4.11 2.29
CA SER A 44 10.58 -4.14 3.42
C SER A 44 9.40 -3.23 3.16
N THR A 45 8.21 -3.67 3.55
CA THR A 45 7.01 -2.84 3.65
C THR A 45 6.93 -2.20 5.05
N GLU A 46 6.20 -1.09 5.21
CA GLU A 46 6.09 -0.37 6.49
C GLU A 46 5.48 -1.23 7.61
N GLU A 47 5.95 -1.02 8.86
CA GLU A 47 5.29 -1.50 10.07
C GLU A 47 4.11 -0.56 10.40
N ARG A 48 2.89 -1.10 10.47
CA ARG A 48 1.74 -0.31 10.97
C ARG A 48 1.98 0.02 12.45
N VAL A 49 2.18 1.31 12.75
CA VAL A 49 2.17 1.80 14.13
C VAL A 49 0.71 1.92 14.58
N ILE A 50 0.28 0.99 15.44
CA ILE A 50 -1.03 1.08 16.10
C ILE A 50 -0.83 1.93 17.35
N TYR A 51 -1.42 3.12 17.36
CA TYR A 51 -1.57 3.91 18.58
C TYR A 51 -2.74 3.34 19.36
N GLU A 52 -2.46 2.64 20.46
CA GLU A 52 -3.50 2.29 21.43
C GLU A 52 -3.83 3.57 22.20
N ALA A 53 -5.03 4.11 22.01
CA ALA A 53 -5.49 5.23 22.82
C ALA A 53 -5.67 4.70 24.25
N THR A 54 -4.77 5.06 25.15
CA THR A 54 -4.96 4.86 26.58
C THR A 54 -6.21 5.65 26.97
N GLY A 55 -7.33 4.94 27.16
CA GLY A 55 -8.58 5.55 27.59
C GLY A 55 -8.41 6.24 28.93
N GLU A 56 -8.78 7.52 28.99
CA GLU A 56 -9.24 8.17 30.22
C GLU A 56 -10.72 7.81 30.48
#